data_AF-A0A2N2SZ28-F1
#
_entry.id   AF-A0A2N2SZ28-F1
#
_cell.length_a   1.000
_cell.length_b   1.000
_cell.length_c   1.000
_cell.angle_alpha   90.00
_cell.angle_beta   90.00
_cell.angle_gamma   90.00
#
_symmetry.space_group_name_H-M   'P 1'
#
loop_
_entity.id
_entity.type
_entity.pdbx_description
1 polymer ?
#
loop_
_entity_poly.entity_id
_entity_poly.type
_entity_poly.pdbx_seq_one_letter_code
_entity_poly.pdbx_strand_id
1 'polypeptide(L)'
;WGAQVIVDLFSAIPFVGPDLALLIRGDFVVGDATLNRFFSFHVIAVPLVLLGLVVAHIIALHEVGSNNPDGIEIKATKDANGIPLDGIPFHPYYSVHDVFGVSVFLFVFSAIVFFAPEMGGYFLEYNNFIPADPFQTPLHIAPVWYFTPFYTLLRAVTTEMMYVLIGCVLVGAVLAVAKIKMPSLFKGLIVGGALVIVAMMMAIDAKFWGVVAMGGGVVILFFLPWLDNSPVKSIRYRPSWHKFLYAAFVINFFVIGYLGTQPVSVIAGRISQFGTLFYFGFFILMPWWSRLGTFKQVPTRVNYTAH
;
A
#
# COMPACT_ATOMS: atom_id res chain seq x y z
N TRP A 1 13.28 -14.65 14.18
CA TRP A 1 13.78 -14.40 12.81
C TRP A 1 13.11 -13.24 12.08
N GLY A 2 11.78 -13.12 12.02
CA GLY A 2 11.14 -11.96 11.35
C GLY A 2 11.64 -10.60 11.85
N ALA A 3 11.79 -10.42 13.18
CA ALA A 3 12.37 -9.21 13.77
C ALA A 3 13.81 -8.92 13.27
N GLN A 4 14.66 -9.95 13.16
CA GLN A 4 16.02 -9.82 12.65
C GLN A 4 15.99 -9.27 11.21
N VAL A 5 15.17 -9.89 10.33
CA VAL A 5 15.06 -9.47 8.93
C VAL A 5 14.57 -8.03 8.82
N ILE A 6 13.51 -7.64 9.54
CA ILE A 6 12.96 -6.29 9.48
C ILE A 6 13.94 -5.24 9.98
N VAL A 7 14.64 -5.50 11.09
CA VAL A 7 15.67 -4.57 11.59
C VAL A 7 16.84 -4.48 10.61
N ASP A 8 17.24 -5.60 10.00
CA ASP A 8 18.30 -5.63 8.99
C ASP A 8 17.92 -4.90 7.69
N LEU A 9 16.65 -4.59 7.43
CA LEU A 9 16.27 -3.72 6.31
C LEU A 9 16.82 -2.30 6.49
N PHE A 10 16.86 -1.78 7.73
CA PHE A 10 17.41 -0.45 8.01
C PHE A 10 18.93 -0.40 7.81
N SER A 11 19.62 -1.54 7.96
CA SER A 11 21.06 -1.64 7.66
C SER A 11 21.40 -1.37 6.19
N ALA A 12 20.43 -1.51 5.29
CA ALA A 12 20.63 -1.28 3.86
C ALA A 12 20.68 0.21 3.48
N ILE A 13 20.34 1.12 4.40
CA ILE A 13 20.35 2.56 4.13
C ILE A 13 21.82 3.02 4.02
N PRO A 14 22.23 3.67 2.91
CA PRO A 14 23.59 4.18 2.77
C PRO A 14 23.96 5.14 3.90
N PHE A 15 25.24 5.14 4.28
CA PHE A 15 25.86 6.01 5.28
C PHE A 15 25.44 5.79 6.75
N VAL A 16 24.14 5.64 7.04
CA VAL A 16 23.61 5.57 8.43
C VAL A 16 23.03 4.22 8.82
N GLY A 17 22.93 3.28 7.86
CA GLY A 17 22.20 2.02 8.05
C GLY A 17 22.68 1.16 9.22
N PRO A 18 23.99 0.85 9.34
CA PRO A 18 24.49 0.01 10.44
C PRO A 18 24.19 0.59 11.82
N ASP A 19 24.44 1.88 12.01
CA ASP A 19 24.19 2.58 13.27
C ASP A 19 22.69 2.65 13.60
N LEU A 20 21.85 2.86 12.57
CA LEU A 20 20.40 2.87 12.74
C LEU A 20 19.86 1.49 13.13
N ALA A 21 20.34 0.42 12.50
CA ALA A 21 19.94 -0.95 12.84
C ALA A 21 20.37 -1.30 14.27
N LEU A 22 21.59 -0.93 14.68
CA LEU A 22 22.08 -1.09 16.05
C LEU A 22 21.21 -0.29 17.04
N LEU A 23 20.88 0.95 16.71
CA LEU A 23 20.02 1.81 17.53
C LEU A 23 18.62 1.23 17.68
N ILE A 24 18.02 0.67 16.64
CA ILE A 24 16.67 0.07 16.69
C ILE A 24 16.69 -1.22 17.51
N ARG A 25 17.70 -2.07 17.31
CA ARG A 25 17.87 -3.35 18.01
C ARG A 25 18.19 -3.14 19.50
N GLY A 26 19.03 -2.17 19.82
CA GLY A 26 19.50 -1.87 21.17
C GLY A 26 20.70 -2.73 21.62
N ASP A 27 21.17 -3.64 20.79
CA ASP A 27 22.34 -4.49 21.01
C ASP A 27 22.83 -5.02 19.64
N PHE A 28 23.95 -5.73 19.59
CA PHE A 28 24.52 -6.31 18.36
C PHE A 28 23.65 -7.43 17.78
N VAL A 29 22.89 -8.15 18.61
CA VAL A 29 22.01 -9.26 18.22
C VAL A 29 20.59 -9.04 18.74
N VAL A 30 19.59 -9.63 18.06
CA VAL A 30 18.20 -9.54 18.54
C VAL A 30 18.09 -10.37 19.81
N GLY A 31 17.76 -9.70 20.91
CA GLY A 31 17.68 -10.31 22.24
C GLY A 31 16.71 -9.55 23.15
N ASP A 32 16.95 -9.65 24.45
CA ASP A 32 16.06 -9.09 25.48
C ASP A 32 15.87 -7.56 25.37
N ALA A 33 16.95 -6.84 25.07
CA ALA A 33 16.90 -5.39 24.85
C ALA A 33 15.97 -5.01 23.68
N THR A 34 16.00 -5.78 22.59
CA THR A 34 15.10 -5.57 21.44
C THR A 34 13.65 -5.88 21.82
N LEU A 35 13.43 -7.01 22.52
CA LEU A 35 12.11 -7.46 22.92
C LEU A 35 11.40 -6.46 23.85
N ASN A 36 12.09 -5.97 24.88
CA ASN A 36 11.52 -5.01 25.84
C ASN A 36 11.12 -3.69 25.17
N ARG A 37 11.91 -3.22 24.20
CA ARG A 37 11.58 -2.00 23.44
C ARG A 37 10.40 -2.22 22.53
N PHE A 38 10.36 -3.35 21.81
CA PHE A 38 9.24 -3.69 20.94
C PHE A 38 7.95 -3.86 21.76
N PHE A 39 8.02 -4.45 22.95
CA PHE A 39 6.91 -4.52 23.89
C PHE A 39 6.40 -3.11 24.27
N SER A 40 7.29 -2.21 24.67
CA SER A 40 6.92 -0.82 25.01
C SER A 40 6.26 -0.09 23.82
N PHE A 41 6.81 -0.23 22.61
CA PHE A 41 6.22 0.36 21.41
C PHE A 41 4.86 -0.25 21.07
N HIS A 42 4.74 -1.58 21.16
CA HIS A 42 3.54 -2.31 20.78
C HIS A 42 2.38 -2.11 21.75
N VAL A 43 2.64 -2.12 23.06
CA VAL A 43 1.60 -2.06 24.09
C VAL A 43 1.21 -0.62 24.42
N ILE A 44 2.16 0.31 24.40
CA ILE A 44 1.94 1.68 24.87
C ILE A 44 1.95 2.67 23.70
N ALA A 45 3.11 2.84 23.04
CA ALA A 45 3.30 3.98 22.16
C ALA A 45 2.41 3.94 20.90
N VAL A 46 2.41 2.83 20.16
CA VAL A 46 1.69 2.70 18.89
C VAL A 46 0.16 2.74 19.09
N PRO A 47 -0.44 2.00 20.05
CA PRO A 47 -1.89 2.09 20.29
C PRO A 47 -2.36 3.49 20.68
N LEU A 48 -1.59 4.22 21.50
CA LEU A 48 -1.94 5.59 21.89
C LEU A 48 -1.85 6.56 20.72
N VAL A 49 -0.82 6.44 19.87
CA VAL A 49 -0.71 7.22 18.63
C VAL A 49 -1.88 6.90 17.69
N LEU A 50 -2.24 5.63 17.53
CA LEU A 50 -3.37 5.21 16.71
C LEU A 50 -4.70 5.77 17.22
N LEU A 51 -4.93 5.80 18.54
CA LEU A 51 -6.12 6.43 19.11
C LEU A 51 -6.20 7.92 18.74
N GLY A 52 -5.10 8.66 18.87
CA GLY A 52 -5.02 10.06 18.46
C GLY A 52 -5.30 10.24 16.97
N LEU A 53 -4.74 9.38 16.12
CA LEU A 53 -4.98 9.38 14.67
C LEU A 53 -6.43 9.03 14.31
N VAL A 54 -7.08 8.11 15.03
CA VAL A 54 -8.50 7.77 14.82
C VAL A 54 -9.39 8.96 15.16
N VAL A 55 -9.14 9.66 16.26
CA VAL A 55 -9.88 10.88 16.61
C VAL A 55 -9.67 11.95 15.55
N ALA A 56 -8.43 12.21 15.13
CA ALA A 56 -8.13 13.15 14.06
C ALA A 56 -8.81 12.77 12.74
N HIS A 57 -8.85 11.47 12.41
CA HIS A 57 -9.52 10.95 11.22
C HIS A 57 -11.04 11.18 11.26
N ILE A 58 -11.69 10.93 12.40
CA ILE A 58 -13.13 11.18 12.58
C ILE A 58 -13.44 12.67 12.48
N ILE A 59 -12.63 13.54 13.09
CA ILE A 59 -12.79 15.00 12.99
C ILE A 59 -12.67 15.46 11.53
N ALA A 60 -11.65 14.99 10.81
CA ALA A 60 -11.47 15.32 9.40
C ALA A 60 -12.66 14.86 8.56
N LEU A 61 -13.17 13.65 8.80
CA LEU A 61 -14.35 13.12 8.12
C LEU A 61 -15.62 13.93 8.45
N HIS A 62 -15.79 14.43 9.67
CA HIS A 62 -16.95 15.25 10.02
C HIS A 62 -16.93 16.62 9.31
N GLU A 63 -15.73 17.21 9.16
CA GLU A 63 -15.55 18.49 8.48
C GLU A 63 -15.94 18.39 6.99
N VAL A 64 -15.39 17.41 6.27
CA VAL A 64 -15.66 17.25 4.83
C VAL A 64 -16.97 16.51 4.55
N GLY A 65 -17.35 15.57 5.41
CA GLY A 65 -18.49 14.66 5.23
C GLY A 65 -18.12 13.38 4.48
N SER A 66 -18.91 12.33 4.69
CA SER A 66 -18.74 11.05 3.97
C SER A 66 -19.04 11.19 2.48
N ASN A 67 -18.23 10.53 1.66
CA ASN A 67 -18.50 10.39 0.24
C ASN A 67 -19.60 9.34 -0.01
N ASN A 68 -20.20 9.35 -1.20
CA ASN A 68 -21.24 8.39 -1.60
C ASN A 68 -20.86 7.66 -2.90
N PRO A 69 -21.55 6.56 -3.25
CA PRO A 69 -21.21 5.77 -4.42
C PRO A 69 -21.25 6.53 -5.76
N ASP A 70 -21.95 7.66 -5.83
CA ASP A 70 -22.03 8.49 -7.03
C ASP A 70 -20.97 9.62 -7.04
N GLY A 71 -20.33 9.90 -5.90
CA GLY A 71 -19.27 10.89 -5.77
C GLY A 71 -19.75 12.34 -5.78
N ILE A 72 -21.01 12.57 -5.40
CA ILE A 72 -21.67 13.89 -5.44
C ILE A 72 -21.58 14.58 -4.07
N GLU A 73 -21.28 15.87 -4.03
CA GLU A 73 -21.21 16.63 -2.77
C GLU A 73 -22.60 17.01 -2.23
N ILE A 74 -23.13 16.23 -1.28
CA ILE A 74 -24.47 16.46 -0.71
C ILE A 74 -24.57 17.77 0.09
N LYS A 75 -23.46 18.24 0.67
CA LYS A 75 -23.42 19.50 1.45
C LYS A 75 -23.62 20.74 0.57
N ALA A 76 -23.50 20.63 -0.75
CA ALA A 76 -23.71 21.74 -1.68
C ALA A 76 -25.21 22.10 -1.84
N THR A 77 -26.11 21.13 -1.69
CA THR A 77 -27.56 21.31 -1.87
C THR A 77 -28.29 21.12 -0.53
N LYS A 78 -28.65 22.23 0.10
CA LYS A 78 -29.29 22.27 1.43
C LYS A 78 -30.73 22.76 1.34
N ASP A 79 -31.54 22.35 2.31
CA ASP A 79 -32.89 22.87 2.54
C ASP A 79 -32.86 24.27 3.21
N ALA A 80 -34.03 24.83 3.48
CA ALA A 80 -34.18 26.12 4.16
C ALA A 80 -33.60 26.14 5.59
N ASN A 81 -33.39 24.98 6.21
CA ASN A 81 -32.85 24.81 7.56
C ASN A 81 -31.34 24.50 7.55
N GLY A 82 -30.69 24.51 6.37
CA GLY A 82 -29.27 24.21 6.21
C GLY A 82 -28.92 22.72 6.23
N ILE A 83 -29.91 21.84 6.16
CA ILE A 83 -29.75 20.39 6.15
C ILE A 83 -29.55 19.90 4.70
N PRO A 84 -28.54 19.06 4.41
CA PRO A 84 -28.37 18.45 3.09
C PRO A 84 -29.63 17.70 2.64
N LEU A 85 -30.14 18.04 1.45
CA LEU A 85 -31.39 17.45 0.94
C LEU A 85 -31.29 15.94 0.66
N ASP A 86 -30.08 15.46 0.34
CA ASP A 86 -29.79 14.07 0.01
C ASP A 86 -29.19 13.31 1.21
N GLY A 87 -29.18 13.92 2.40
CA GLY A 87 -28.66 13.32 3.63
C GLY A 87 -29.76 12.79 4.54
N ILE A 88 -29.46 11.70 5.26
CA ILE A 88 -30.27 11.22 6.38
C ILE A 88 -29.45 11.24 7.68
N PRO A 89 -30.10 11.37 8.86
CA PRO A 89 -29.39 11.31 10.13
C PRO A 89 -28.60 10.00 10.30
N PHE A 90 -27.41 10.08 10.91
CA PHE A 90 -26.59 8.90 11.17
C PHE A 90 -27.30 7.90 12.09
N HIS A 91 -27.89 8.40 13.18
CA HIS A 91 -28.68 7.61 14.09
C HIS A 91 -30.18 7.85 13.83
N PRO A 92 -31.01 6.80 13.74
CA PRO A 92 -30.68 5.38 13.93
C PRO A 92 -30.22 4.64 12.66
N TYR A 93 -30.41 5.22 11.48
CA TYR A 93 -30.31 4.51 10.20
C TYR A 93 -28.97 3.81 9.97
N TYR A 94 -27.87 4.57 9.95
CA TYR A 94 -26.54 4.00 9.77
C TYR A 94 -26.08 3.25 11.02
N SER A 95 -26.45 3.69 12.23
CA SER A 95 -26.11 2.96 13.45
C SER A 95 -26.65 1.52 13.46
N VAL A 96 -27.92 1.33 13.09
CA VAL A 96 -28.54 -0.02 13.05
C VAL A 96 -27.96 -0.85 11.91
N HIS A 97 -27.76 -0.25 10.74
CA HIS A 97 -27.11 -0.89 9.60
C HIS A 97 -25.70 -1.38 9.96
N ASP A 98 -24.90 -0.52 10.60
CA ASP A 98 -23.52 -0.83 10.96
C ASP A 98 -23.44 -1.87 12.07
N VAL A 99 -24.35 -1.83 13.06
CA VAL A 99 -24.46 -2.88 14.09
C VAL A 99 -24.78 -4.23 13.48
N PHE A 100 -25.65 -4.30 12.46
CA PHE A 100 -25.90 -5.54 11.73
C PHE A 100 -24.62 -6.04 11.04
N GLY A 101 -23.92 -5.17 10.32
CA GLY A 101 -22.64 -5.50 9.67
C GLY A 101 -21.59 -6.01 10.66
N VAL A 102 -21.41 -5.31 11.80
CA VAL A 102 -20.51 -5.72 12.88
C VAL A 102 -20.93 -7.06 13.47
N SER A 103 -22.23 -7.32 13.66
CA SER A 103 -22.71 -8.59 14.21
C SER A 103 -22.38 -9.76 13.28
N VAL A 104 -22.57 -9.59 11.96
CA VAL A 104 -22.19 -10.61 10.96
C VAL A 104 -20.68 -10.82 10.94
N PHE A 105 -19.89 -9.73 10.97
CA PHE A 105 -18.43 -9.82 11.05
C PHE A 105 -17.98 -10.58 12.31
N LEU A 106 -18.49 -10.22 13.49
CA LEU A 106 -18.15 -10.87 14.76
C LEU A 106 -18.58 -12.33 14.80
N PHE A 107 -19.69 -12.69 14.16
CA PHE A 107 -20.10 -14.09 14.00
C PHE A 107 -19.05 -14.88 13.20
N VAL A 108 -18.63 -14.40 12.03
CA VAL A 108 -17.61 -15.06 11.20
C VAL A 108 -16.25 -15.08 11.91
N PHE A 109 -15.85 -13.95 12.50
CA PHE A 109 -14.61 -13.84 13.27
C PHE A 109 -14.57 -14.85 14.41
N SER A 110 -15.65 -14.94 15.20
CA SER A 110 -15.74 -15.90 16.30
C SER A 110 -15.72 -17.34 15.76
N ALA A 111 -16.41 -17.62 14.65
CA ALA A 111 -16.36 -18.94 14.04
C ALA A 111 -14.93 -19.34 13.65
N ILE A 112 -14.13 -18.42 13.11
CA ILE A 112 -12.72 -18.70 12.80
C ILE A 112 -11.91 -18.90 14.08
N VAL A 113 -12.03 -18.00 15.08
CA VAL A 113 -11.28 -18.10 16.34
C VAL A 113 -11.55 -19.41 17.08
N PHE A 114 -12.81 -19.86 17.12
CA PHE A 114 -13.20 -21.05 17.88
C PHE A 114 -13.08 -22.36 17.09
N PHE A 115 -13.31 -22.35 15.77
CA PHE A 115 -13.37 -23.60 14.98
C PHE A 115 -12.21 -23.78 13.99
N ALA A 116 -11.51 -22.71 13.60
CA ALA A 116 -10.40 -22.78 12.64
C ALA A 116 -9.28 -21.75 12.92
N PRO A 117 -8.74 -21.67 14.15
CA PRO A 117 -7.82 -20.59 14.54
C PRO A 117 -6.50 -20.58 13.75
N GLU A 118 -6.06 -21.73 13.25
CA GLU A 118 -4.85 -21.84 12.43
C GLU A 118 -5.06 -21.30 11.01
N MET A 119 -6.28 -21.42 10.46
CA MET A 119 -6.62 -21.16 9.05
C MET A 119 -5.61 -21.76 8.08
N GLY A 120 -5.18 -23.02 8.29
CA GLY A 120 -4.18 -23.67 7.43
C GLY A 120 -2.79 -23.05 7.52
N GLY A 121 -2.45 -22.43 8.65
CA GLY A 121 -1.15 -21.81 8.91
C GLY A 121 -1.07 -20.32 8.54
N TYR A 122 -2.14 -19.73 7.98
CA TYR A 122 -2.16 -18.30 7.66
C TYR A 122 -2.30 -17.41 8.90
N PHE A 123 -2.98 -17.87 9.94
CA PHE A 123 -3.22 -17.09 11.15
C PHE A 123 -2.26 -17.47 12.27
N LEU A 124 -2.12 -18.77 12.53
CA LEU A 124 -1.16 -19.31 13.49
C LEU A 124 -0.12 -20.12 12.72
N GLU A 125 1.04 -19.50 12.50
CA GLU A 125 2.16 -20.14 11.82
C GLU A 125 2.83 -21.16 12.74
N TYR A 126 2.96 -22.41 12.27
CA TYR A 126 3.57 -23.50 13.05
C TYR A 126 4.97 -23.14 13.58
N ASN A 127 5.78 -22.45 12.78
CA ASN A 127 7.14 -22.03 13.16
C ASN A 127 7.17 -21.14 14.42
N ASN A 128 6.08 -20.43 14.74
CA ASN A 128 6.01 -19.58 15.93
C ASN A 128 5.62 -20.33 17.22
N PHE A 129 5.33 -21.63 17.14
CA PHE A 129 5.18 -22.50 18.32
C PHE A 129 6.51 -23.12 18.78
N ILE A 130 7.56 -22.99 17.98
CA ILE A 130 8.90 -23.44 18.33
C ILE A 130 9.63 -22.28 19.04
N PRO A 131 10.26 -22.51 20.21
CA PRO A 131 11.08 -21.47 20.85
C PRO A 131 12.14 -20.90 19.91
N ALA A 132 12.41 -19.61 20.02
CA ALA A 132 13.35 -18.93 19.15
C ALA A 132 14.77 -19.49 19.33
N ASP A 133 15.37 -19.98 18.24
CA ASP A 133 16.77 -20.40 18.18
C ASP A 133 17.55 -19.42 17.26
N PRO A 134 18.51 -18.63 17.80
CA PRO A 134 19.36 -17.73 17.01
C PRO A 134 20.33 -18.43 16.05
N PHE A 135 20.52 -19.74 16.16
CA PHE A 135 21.46 -20.50 15.34
C PHE A 135 20.78 -21.33 14.24
N GLN A 136 19.45 -21.45 14.28
CA GLN A 136 18.69 -22.24 13.30
C GLN A 136 17.52 -21.44 12.71
N THR A 137 17.66 -21.06 11.44
CA THR A 137 16.56 -20.49 10.66
C THR A 137 15.63 -21.60 10.15
N PRO A 138 14.29 -21.46 10.26
CA PRO A 138 13.34 -22.35 9.61
C PRO A 138 13.56 -22.43 8.09
N LEU A 139 13.28 -23.60 7.49
CA LEU A 139 13.47 -23.84 6.05
C LEU A 139 12.63 -22.91 5.17
N HIS A 140 11.44 -22.55 5.63
CA HIS A 140 10.57 -21.60 4.96
C HIS A 140 10.14 -20.52 5.96
N ILE A 141 10.60 -19.30 5.71
CA ILE A 141 10.24 -18.11 6.48
C ILE A 141 9.52 -17.14 5.54
N ALA A 142 8.23 -16.96 5.79
CA ALA A 142 7.42 -15.93 5.17
C ALA A 142 6.93 -14.96 6.26
N PRO A 143 6.66 -13.70 5.92
CA PRO A 143 5.93 -12.84 6.83
C PRO A 143 4.46 -13.24 6.87
N VAL A 144 3.77 -12.75 7.90
CA VAL A 144 2.31 -12.77 7.99
C VAL A 144 1.65 -12.28 6.70
N TRP A 145 0.54 -12.93 6.32
CA TRP A 145 -0.08 -12.81 5.00
C TRP A 145 -0.46 -11.39 4.57
N TYR A 146 -0.74 -10.48 5.49
CA TYR A 146 -1.08 -9.09 5.17
C TYR A 146 0.17 -8.24 4.83
N PHE A 147 1.38 -8.73 5.09
CA PHE A 147 2.63 -8.10 4.66
C PHE A 147 3.22 -8.71 3.38
N THR A 148 2.71 -9.86 2.94
CA THR A 148 3.31 -10.58 1.81
C THR A 148 3.27 -9.83 0.48
N PRO A 149 2.27 -8.99 0.14
CA PRO A 149 2.32 -8.21 -1.10
C PRO A 149 3.55 -7.30 -1.16
N PHE A 150 3.83 -6.59 -0.06
CA PHE A 150 4.96 -5.66 0.04
C PHE A 150 6.30 -6.39 0.18
N TYR A 151 6.32 -7.53 0.87
CA TYR A 151 7.48 -8.40 0.90
C TYR A 151 7.84 -8.92 -0.51
N THR A 152 6.84 -9.23 -1.34
CA THR A 152 7.08 -9.59 -2.75
C THR A 152 7.69 -8.43 -3.54
N LEU A 153 7.24 -7.19 -3.32
CA LEU A 153 7.87 -6.01 -3.92
C LEU A 153 9.35 -5.90 -3.53
N LEU A 154 9.70 -6.18 -2.26
CA LEU A 154 11.07 -6.17 -1.78
C LEU A 154 11.96 -7.18 -2.51
N ARG A 155 11.57 -8.46 -2.47
CA ARG A 155 12.39 -9.56 -3.02
C ARG A 155 12.37 -9.63 -4.55
N ALA A 156 11.41 -8.98 -5.21
CA ALA A 156 11.38 -8.87 -6.66
C ALA A 156 12.51 -7.98 -7.21
N VAL A 157 13.04 -7.06 -6.40
CA VAL A 157 14.17 -6.19 -6.77
C VAL A 157 15.49 -6.96 -6.62
N THR A 158 15.79 -7.77 -7.63
CA THR A 158 17.09 -8.43 -7.79
C THR A 158 18.02 -7.58 -8.66
N THR A 159 19.30 -7.92 -8.73
CA THR A 159 20.28 -7.27 -9.63
C THR A 159 19.81 -7.23 -11.08
N GLU A 160 19.16 -8.29 -11.57
CA GLU A 160 18.59 -8.29 -12.92
C GLU A 160 17.42 -7.32 -13.07
N MET A 161 16.53 -7.26 -12.06
CA MET A 161 15.41 -6.30 -12.06
C MET A 161 15.92 -4.86 -12.01
N MET A 162 17.04 -4.58 -11.35
CA MET A 162 17.63 -3.24 -11.32
C MET A 162 17.93 -2.70 -12.72
N TYR A 163 18.42 -3.52 -13.64
CA TYR A 163 18.62 -3.10 -15.04
C TYR A 163 17.31 -2.73 -15.74
N VAL A 164 16.24 -3.47 -15.46
CA VAL A 164 14.90 -3.16 -15.99
C VAL A 164 14.39 -1.84 -15.42
N LEU A 165 14.55 -1.61 -14.11
CA LEU A 165 14.15 -0.36 -13.46
C LEU A 165 14.95 0.84 -13.98
N ILE A 166 16.26 0.69 -14.19
CA ILE A 166 17.11 1.70 -14.85
C ILE A 166 16.57 2.01 -16.25
N GLY A 167 16.23 0.96 -17.02
CA GLY A 167 15.57 1.12 -18.32
C GLY A 167 14.27 1.92 -18.22
N CYS A 168 13.43 1.65 -17.23
CA CYS A 168 12.20 2.42 -16.98
C CYS A 168 12.48 3.90 -16.66
N VAL A 169 13.50 4.20 -15.84
CA VAL A 169 13.91 5.58 -15.52
C VAL A 169 14.37 6.31 -16.79
N LEU A 170 15.23 5.67 -17.59
CA LEU A 170 15.74 6.25 -18.83
C LEU A 170 14.62 6.50 -19.84
N VAL A 171 13.74 5.51 -20.06
CA VAL A 171 12.58 5.65 -20.95
C VAL A 171 11.65 6.77 -20.46
N GLY A 172 11.36 6.82 -19.15
CA GLY A 172 10.56 7.88 -18.54
C GLY A 172 11.15 9.26 -18.75
N ALA A 173 12.46 9.43 -18.56
CA ALA A 173 13.17 10.68 -18.78
C ALA A 173 13.12 11.11 -20.26
N VAL A 174 13.38 10.19 -21.18
CA VAL A 174 13.29 10.45 -22.63
C VAL A 174 11.88 10.87 -23.03
N LEU A 175 10.85 10.15 -22.57
CA LEU A 175 9.46 10.49 -22.86
C LEU A 175 9.08 11.85 -22.27
N ALA A 176 9.50 12.17 -21.04
CA ALA A 176 9.24 13.46 -20.42
C ALA A 176 9.85 14.61 -21.25
N VAL A 177 11.10 14.49 -21.66
CA VAL A 177 11.81 15.50 -22.46
C VAL A 177 11.21 15.66 -23.87
N ALA A 178 10.78 14.55 -24.47
CA ALA A 178 10.23 14.52 -25.82
C ALA A 178 8.77 15.00 -25.90
N LYS A 179 7.93 14.65 -24.91
CA LYS A 179 6.48 14.89 -24.96
C LYS A 179 6.04 16.13 -24.17
N ILE A 180 6.77 16.54 -23.13
CA ILE A 180 6.36 17.67 -22.30
C ILE A 180 6.95 18.97 -22.88
N LYS A 181 6.08 19.93 -23.18
CA LYS A 181 6.47 21.28 -23.58
C LYS A 181 6.97 22.03 -22.35
N MET A 182 8.29 22.21 -22.23
CA MET A 182 8.92 22.92 -21.13
C MET A 182 10.24 23.58 -21.57
N PRO A 183 10.73 24.62 -20.85
CA PRO A 183 11.98 25.30 -21.17
C PRO A 183 13.20 24.35 -21.17
N SER A 184 14.23 24.70 -21.95
CA SER A 184 15.45 23.88 -22.10
C SER A 184 16.16 23.59 -20.78
N LEU A 185 16.13 24.53 -19.83
CA LEU A 185 16.68 24.35 -18.48
C LEU A 185 16.03 23.16 -17.76
N PHE A 186 14.70 23.08 -17.73
CA PHE A 186 13.98 21.99 -17.05
C PHE A 186 14.20 20.64 -17.74
N LYS A 187 14.32 20.63 -19.07
CA LYS A 187 14.71 19.41 -19.79
C LYS A 187 16.10 18.94 -19.38
N GLY A 188 17.06 19.86 -19.27
CA GLY A 188 18.40 19.58 -18.77
C GLY A 188 18.39 19.03 -17.34
N LEU A 189 17.56 19.59 -16.46
CA LEU A 189 17.39 19.11 -15.08
C LEU A 189 16.82 17.69 -15.03
N ILE A 190 15.82 17.36 -15.87
CA ILE A 190 15.26 15.99 -15.93
C ILE A 190 16.33 14.99 -16.38
N VAL A 191 17.10 15.31 -17.43
CA VAL A 191 18.17 14.43 -17.91
C VAL A 191 19.26 14.27 -16.87
N GLY A 192 19.74 15.38 -16.28
CA GLY A 192 20.75 15.36 -15.23
C GLY A 192 20.29 14.56 -14.00
N GLY A 193 19.06 14.79 -13.54
CA GLY A 193 18.45 14.04 -12.45
C GLY A 193 18.32 12.55 -12.76
N ALA A 194 17.87 12.18 -13.97
CA ALA A 194 17.80 10.79 -14.39
C ALA A 194 19.18 10.12 -14.41
N LEU A 195 20.22 10.80 -14.91
CA LEU A 195 21.59 10.26 -14.89
C LEU A 195 22.11 10.06 -13.47
N VAL A 196 21.83 10.99 -12.54
CA VAL A 196 22.19 10.85 -11.12
C VAL A 196 21.46 9.66 -10.50
N ILE A 197 20.15 9.51 -10.76
CA ILE A 197 19.37 8.35 -10.29
C ILE A 197 19.94 7.05 -10.84
N VAL A 198 20.25 6.98 -12.13
CA VAL A 198 20.85 5.79 -12.73
C VAL A 198 22.23 5.49 -12.12
N ALA A 199 23.06 6.50 -11.89
CA ALA A 199 24.35 6.32 -11.22
C ALA A 199 24.16 5.78 -9.79
N MET A 200 23.20 6.30 -9.02
CA MET A 200 22.86 5.77 -7.70
C MET A 200 22.34 4.33 -7.76
N MET A 201 21.50 4.01 -8.74
CA MET A 201 20.97 2.66 -8.95
C MET A 201 22.05 1.64 -9.33
N MET A 202 23.13 2.09 -9.96
CA MET A 202 24.30 1.26 -10.31
C MET A 202 25.31 1.16 -9.16
N ALA A 203 25.40 2.19 -8.31
CA ALA A 203 26.38 2.26 -7.23
C ALA A 203 25.90 1.61 -5.92
N ILE A 204 24.58 1.61 -5.66
CA ILE A 204 24.00 1.08 -4.42
C ILE A 204 23.39 -0.31 -4.68
N ASP A 205 23.60 -1.23 -3.74
CA ASP A 205 23.14 -2.62 -3.80
C ASP A 205 21.61 -2.74 -3.99
N ALA A 206 21.18 -3.77 -4.73
CA ALA A 206 19.77 -4.09 -4.96
C ALA A 206 18.98 -4.30 -3.65
N LYS A 207 19.63 -4.74 -2.56
CA LYS A 207 19.04 -4.86 -1.22
C LYS A 207 18.41 -3.54 -0.77
N PHE A 208 19.10 -2.42 -0.95
CA PHE A 208 18.56 -1.10 -0.61
C PHE A 208 17.34 -0.76 -1.47
N TRP A 209 17.45 -0.97 -2.78
CA TRP A 209 16.36 -0.69 -3.71
C TRP A 209 15.13 -1.58 -3.49
N GLY A 210 15.31 -2.80 -2.98
CA GLY A 210 14.22 -3.64 -2.49
C GLY A 210 13.49 -3.02 -1.30
N VAL A 211 14.24 -2.45 -0.34
CA VAL A 211 13.64 -1.70 0.79
C VAL A 211 12.90 -0.46 0.28
N VAL A 212 13.48 0.27 -0.67
CA VAL A 212 12.83 1.42 -1.33
C VAL A 212 11.56 1.00 -2.05
N ALA A 213 11.55 -0.14 -2.76
CA ALA A 213 10.35 -0.66 -3.42
C ALA A 213 9.28 -1.08 -2.41
N MET A 214 9.65 -1.77 -1.32
CA MET A 214 8.69 -2.12 -0.27
C MET A 214 8.03 -0.89 0.36
N GLY A 215 8.85 0.06 0.83
CA GLY A 215 8.37 1.30 1.45
C GLY A 215 7.63 2.19 0.45
N GLY A 216 8.17 2.33 -0.76
CA GLY A 216 7.55 3.07 -1.85
C GLY A 216 6.20 2.50 -2.27
N GLY A 217 6.03 1.17 -2.19
CA GLY A 217 4.74 0.52 -2.44
C GLY A 217 3.66 0.94 -1.44
N VAL A 218 4.01 1.18 -0.18
CA VAL A 218 3.06 1.71 0.81
C VAL A 218 2.87 3.21 0.61
N VAL A 219 3.97 3.95 0.49
CA VAL A 219 3.98 5.42 0.43
C VAL A 219 3.29 5.95 -0.82
N ILE A 220 3.32 5.24 -1.95
CA ILE A 220 2.66 5.69 -3.19
C ILE A 220 1.15 5.85 -3.02
N LEU A 221 0.53 5.10 -2.10
CA LEU A 221 -0.90 5.21 -1.79
C LEU A 221 -1.26 6.57 -1.17
N PHE A 222 -0.34 7.16 -0.40
CA PHE A 222 -0.52 8.51 0.15
C PHE A 222 -0.66 9.55 -0.96
N PHE A 223 0.02 9.35 -2.09
CA PHE A 223 -0.02 10.26 -3.22
C PHE A 223 -1.24 10.08 -4.14
N LEU A 224 -2.15 9.14 -3.84
CA LEU A 224 -3.36 8.91 -4.65
C LEU A 224 -4.16 10.18 -5.00
N PRO A 225 -4.40 11.13 -4.07
CA PRO A 225 -5.12 12.36 -4.39
C PRO A 225 -4.46 13.23 -5.46
N TRP A 226 -3.14 13.11 -5.67
CA TRP A 226 -2.39 13.85 -6.69
C TRP A 226 -2.11 13.01 -7.95
N LEU A 227 -2.10 11.69 -7.81
CA LEU A 227 -1.90 10.77 -8.92
C LEU A 227 -3.18 10.62 -9.75
N ASP A 228 -4.33 10.44 -9.12
CA ASP A 228 -5.60 10.30 -9.84
C ASP A 228 -6.12 11.67 -10.30
N ASN A 229 -5.98 11.92 -11.60
CA ASN A 229 -6.44 13.14 -12.24
C ASN A 229 -7.75 12.94 -13.03
N SER A 230 -8.54 11.91 -12.70
CA SER A 230 -9.81 11.64 -13.34
C SER A 230 -10.79 12.81 -13.12
N PRO A 231 -11.52 13.26 -14.16
CA PRO A 231 -12.52 14.32 -14.03
C PRO A 231 -13.73 13.91 -13.18
N VAL A 232 -13.95 12.60 -12.97
CA VAL A 232 -15.04 12.07 -12.14
C VAL A 232 -14.49 11.30 -10.94
N LYS A 233 -15.12 11.50 -9.77
CA LYS A 233 -14.76 10.81 -8.53
C LYS A 233 -15.13 9.31 -8.60
N SER A 234 -16.41 9.00 -8.84
CA SER A 234 -16.90 7.61 -8.81
C SER A 234 -16.52 6.79 -10.04
N ILE A 235 -16.08 5.55 -9.80
CA ILE A 235 -15.80 4.53 -10.84
C ILE A 235 -17.05 4.18 -11.67
N ARG A 236 -18.27 4.43 -11.16
CA ARG A 236 -19.52 4.15 -11.87
C ARG A 236 -19.63 4.93 -13.19
N TYR A 237 -19.04 6.12 -13.23
CA TYR A 237 -19.08 7.04 -14.36
C TYR A 237 -17.77 7.09 -15.15
N ARG A 238 -16.78 6.29 -14.76
CA ARG A 238 -15.53 6.12 -15.52
C ARG A 238 -15.74 5.16 -16.71
N PRO A 239 -14.90 5.26 -17.75
CA PRO A 239 -14.90 4.30 -18.86
C PRO A 239 -14.79 2.85 -18.37
N SER A 240 -15.49 1.92 -19.03
CA SER A 240 -15.52 0.50 -18.62
C SER A 240 -14.13 -0.14 -18.54
N TRP A 241 -13.19 0.30 -19.39
CA TRP A 241 -11.82 -0.23 -19.36
C TRP A 241 -11.06 0.13 -18.08
N HIS A 242 -11.41 1.22 -17.38
CA HIS A 242 -10.85 1.52 -16.07
C HIS A 242 -11.20 0.40 -15.09
N LYS A 243 -12.44 -0.11 -15.13
CA LYS A 243 -12.88 -1.21 -14.26
C LYS A 243 -12.05 -2.48 -14.48
N PHE A 244 -11.75 -2.80 -15.74
CA PHE A 244 -10.84 -3.91 -16.06
C PHE A 244 -9.43 -3.65 -15.54
N LEU A 245 -8.92 -2.42 -15.63
CA LEU A 245 -7.60 -2.07 -15.09
C LEU A 245 -7.55 -2.17 -13.56
N TYR A 246 -8.58 -1.68 -12.85
CA TYR A 246 -8.69 -1.86 -11.40
C TYR A 246 -8.82 -3.34 -11.01
N ALA A 247 -9.60 -4.13 -11.76
CA ALA A 247 -9.70 -5.57 -11.53
C ALA A 247 -8.35 -6.27 -11.74
N ALA A 248 -7.61 -5.91 -12.80
CA ALA A 248 -6.26 -6.41 -13.03
C ALA A 248 -5.31 -6.02 -11.90
N PHE A 249 -5.41 -4.80 -11.36
CA PHE A 249 -4.64 -4.37 -10.19
C PHE A 249 -4.96 -5.20 -8.95
N VAL A 250 -6.24 -5.43 -8.65
CA VAL A 250 -6.67 -6.25 -7.52
C VAL A 250 -6.17 -7.69 -7.67
N ILE A 251 -6.32 -8.29 -8.86
CA ILE A 251 -5.80 -9.62 -9.16
C ILE A 251 -4.28 -9.66 -8.96
N ASN A 252 -3.55 -8.68 -9.49
CA ASN A 252 -2.11 -8.60 -9.32
C ASN A 252 -1.72 -8.50 -7.84
N PHE A 253 -2.44 -7.69 -7.05
CA PHE A 253 -2.19 -7.55 -5.61
C PHE A 253 -2.34 -8.88 -4.86
N PHE A 254 -3.37 -9.67 -5.19
CA PHE A 254 -3.53 -11.02 -4.64
C PHE A 254 -2.46 -11.99 -5.15
N VAL A 255 -2.07 -11.92 -6.43
CA VAL A 255 -1.00 -12.76 -6.99
C VAL A 255 0.32 -12.49 -6.29
N ILE A 256 0.74 -11.23 -6.16
CA ILE A 256 1.99 -10.90 -5.44
C ILE A 256 1.87 -11.20 -3.94
N GLY A 257 0.68 -11.06 -3.35
CA GLY A 257 0.42 -11.49 -1.97
C GLY A 257 0.61 -12.99 -1.77
N TYR A 258 0.06 -13.81 -2.67
CA TYR A 258 0.25 -15.25 -2.64
C TYR A 258 1.72 -15.63 -2.89
N LEU A 259 2.38 -15.04 -3.89
CA LEU A 259 3.80 -15.34 -4.16
C LEU A 259 4.73 -14.98 -3.01
N GLY A 260 4.34 -14.03 -2.16
CA GLY A 260 5.09 -13.66 -0.96
C GLY A 260 5.05 -14.74 0.14
N THR A 261 4.05 -15.63 0.13
CA THR A 261 4.03 -16.83 0.98
C THR A 261 4.82 -17.98 0.38
N GLN A 262 5.14 -17.94 -0.91
CA GLN A 262 5.80 -19.05 -1.59
C GLN A 262 7.34 -18.96 -1.48
N PRO A 263 8.04 -20.11 -1.46
CA PRO A 263 9.49 -20.15 -1.61
C PRO A 263 9.98 -19.42 -2.88
N VAL A 264 11.26 -19.04 -2.89
CA VAL A 264 11.87 -18.46 -4.09
C VAL A 264 12.06 -19.54 -5.15
N SER A 265 11.44 -19.33 -6.32
CA SER A 265 11.66 -20.14 -7.52
C SER A 265 11.85 -19.22 -8.73
N VAL A 266 12.42 -19.75 -9.81
CA VAL A 266 12.67 -18.96 -11.04
C VAL A 266 11.36 -18.41 -11.60
N ILE A 267 10.32 -19.26 -11.72
CA ILE A 267 9.03 -18.87 -12.28
C ILE A 267 8.32 -17.86 -11.37
N ALA A 268 8.22 -18.14 -10.06
CA ALA A 268 7.62 -17.23 -9.09
C ALA A 268 8.37 -15.89 -9.04
N GLY A 269 9.69 -15.92 -9.17
CA GLY A 269 10.54 -14.73 -9.27
C GLY A 269 10.18 -13.86 -10.45
N ARG A 270 10.05 -14.42 -11.67
CA ARG A 270 9.65 -13.67 -12.87
C ARG A 270 8.24 -13.09 -12.76
N ILE A 271 7.29 -13.84 -12.19
CA ILE A 271 5.93 -13.33 -11.99
C ILE A 271 5.91 -12.20 -10.96
N SER A 272 6.68 -12.34 -9.86
CA SER A 272 6.82 -11.29 -8.83
C SER A 272 7.43 -10.01 -9.41
N GLN A 273 8.42 -10.17 -10.28
CA GLN A 273 9.06 -9.09 -11.02
C GLN A 273 8.08 -8.34 -11.93
N PHE A 274 7.34 -9.07 -12.76
CA PHE A 274 6.30 -8.48 -13.61
C PHE A 274 5.19 -7.81 -12.78
N GLY A 275 4.72 -8.48 -11.73
CA GLY A 275 3.67 -7.96 -10.86
C GLY A 275 4.10 -6.70 -10.08
N THR A 276 5.38 -6.59 -9.74
CA THR A 276 5.97 -5.38 -9.14
C THR A 276 6.00 -4.22 -10.13
N LEU A 277 6.44 -4.48 -11.38
CA LEU A 277 6.41 -3.46 -12.44
C LEU A 277 4.97 -3.00 -12.74
N PHE A 278 4.02 -3.92 -12.77
CA PHE A 278 2.61 -3.59 -12.97
C PHE A 278 2.04 -2.80 -11.77
N TYR A 279 2.38 -3.19 -10.54
CA TYR A 279 1.97 -2.46 -9.33
C TYR A 279 2.39 -0.99 -9.38
N PHE A 280 3.69 -0.73 -9.60
CA PHE A 280 4.19 0.64 -9.68
C PHE A 280 3.72 1.36 -10.94
N GLY A 281 3.69 0.67 -12.08
CA GLY A 281 3.19 1.21 -13.34
C GLY A 281 1.74 1.67 -13.24
N PHE A 282 0.88 0.94 -12.52
CA PHE A 282 -0.50 1.33 -12.28
C PHE A 282 -0.60 2.71 -11.62
N PHE A 283 0.17 2.98 -10.57
CA PHE A 283 0.13 4.26 -9.87
C PHE A 283 0.91 5.37 -10.58
N ILE A 284 2.12 5.07 -11.07
CA ILE A 284 2.97 6.05 -11.74
C ILE A 284 2.30 6.55 -13.02
N LEU A 285 1.64 5.67 -13.78
CA LEU A 285 0.94 6.06 -15.01
C LEU A 285 -0.46 6.61 -14.77
N MET A 286 -0.98 6.56 -13.53
CA MET A 286 -2.32 7.03 -13.16
C MET A 286 -2.63 8.45 -13.60
N PRO A 287 -1.70 9.43 -13.49
CA PRO A 287 -1.95 10.78 -13.97
C PRO A 287 -2.36 10.86 -15.43
N TRP A 288 -1.95 9.91 -16.27
CA TRP A 288 -2.31 9.87 -17.68
C TRP A 288 -3.53 8.99 -17.92
N TRP A 289 -3.48 7.72 -17.50
CA TRP A 289 -4.51 6.77 -17.87
C TRP A 289 -5.86 7.11 -17.24
N SER A 290 -5.89 7.71 -16.04
CA SER A 290 -7.16 8.03 -15.37
C SER A 290 -7.97 9.14 -16.03
N ARG A 291 -7.39 9.85 -17.02
CA ARG A 291 -8.05 10.89 -17.83
C ARG A 291 -8.55 10.39 -19.19
N LEU A 292 -8.19 9.18 -19.60
CA LEU A 292 -8.45 8.70 -20.96
C LEU A 292 -9.83 8.04 -21.09
N GLY A 293 -10.46 8.21 -22.25
CA GLY A 293 -11.74 7.58 -22.59
C GLY A 293 -12.97 8.46 -22.37
N THR A 294 -14.14 7.89 -22.56
CA THR A 294 -15.43 8.60 -22.50
C THR A 294 -16.08 8.43 -21.13
N PHE A 295 -16.18 9.51 -20.38
CA PHE A 295 -16.83 9.55 -19.08
C PHE A 295 -18.34 9.70 -19.23
N LYS A 296 -19.09 9.04 -18.34
CA LYS A 296 -20.54 9.21 -18.25
C LYS A 296 -20.86 10.47 -17.45
N GLN A 297 -22.01 11.07 -17.74
CA GLN A 297 -22.50 12.20 -16.96
C GLN A 297 -22.79 11.75 -15.52
N VAL A 298 -22.20 12.45 -14.56
CA VAL A 298 -22.49 12.27 -13.14
C VAL A 298 -23.85 12.93 -12.85
N PRO A 299 -24.77 12.28 -12.12
CA PRO A 299 -26.03 12.88 -11.69
C PRO A 299 -25.80 14.17 -10.89
N THR A 300 -26.79 15.06 -10.89
CA THR A 300 -26.74 16.32 -10.12
C THR A 300 -27.15 16.14 -8.66
N ARG A 301 -27.82 15.03 -8.34
CA ARG A 301 -28.35 14.66 -7.02
C ARG A 301 -28.12 13.17 -6.80
N VAL A 302 -28.03 12.74 -5.55
CA VAL A 302 -27.87 11.33 -5.21
C VAL A 302 -29.14 10.58 -5.64
N ASN A 303 -29.00 9.61 -6.54
CA ASN A 303 -30.13 8.78 -6.95
C ASN A 303 -30.24 7.60 -5.96
N TYR A 304 -31.12 7.72 -4.98
CA TYR A 304 -31.48 6.60 -4.12
C TYR A 304 -32.59 5.77 -4.77
N THR A 305 -32.27 4.53 -5.13
CA THR A 305 -33.27 3.52 -5.46
C THR A 305 -33.39 2.61 -4.25
N ALA A 306 -34.54 2.64 -3.57
CA ALA A 306 -34.83 1.73 -2.46
C ALA A 306 -34.66 0.27 -2.95
N HIS A 307 -33.89 -0.51 -2.20
CA HIS A 307 -33.62 -1.92 -2.47
C HIS A 307 -34.83 -2.78 -2.10
#